data_AF-A0ABD1F0X1-F1
#
_entry.id   AF-A0ABD1F0X1-F1
#
_cell.length_a   1.000
_cell.length_b   1.000
_cell.length_c   1.000
_cell.angle_alpha   90.00
_cell.angle_beta   90.00
_cell.angle_gamma   90.00
#
_symmetry.space_group_name_H-M   'P 1'
#
loop_
_entity.id
_entity.type
_entity.pdbx_description
1 polymer ?
#
loop_
_entity_poly.entity_id
_entity_poly.type
_entity_poly.pdbx_seq_one_letter_code
_entity_poly.pdbx_strand_id
1 'polypeptide(L)' 'MNIAATWTYGLNLMKCHFLTKEIEYLDYNIKNHQVKPNIMKVIAIKKVPTPKDVHQRTKS' A
#
# COMPACT_ATOMS: atom_id res chain seq x y z
N MET A 1 -18.73 12.91 15.42
CA MET A 1 -18.86 13.79 14.23
C MET A 1 -17.99 13.22 13.13
N ASN A 2 -18.54 12.89 11.95
CA ASN A 2 -17.75 12.37 10.83
C ASN A 2 -17.11 13.55 10.09
N ILE A 3 -15.83 13.83 10.36
CA ILE A 3 -15.11 14.95 9.77
C ILE A 3 -15.02 14.80 8.23
N ALA A 4 -14.89 13.59 7.68
CA ALA A 4 -14.83 13.43 6.22
C ALA A 4 -16.11 13.96 5.54
N ALA A 5 -17.27 13.73 6.15
CA ALA A 5 -18.56 14.21 5.64
C ALA A 5 -18.69 15.75 5.69
N THR A 6 -18.03 16.44 6.64
CA THR A 6 -18.05 17.91 6.69
C THR A 6 -17.31 18.55 5.53
N TRP A 7 -16.34 17.81 4.94
CA TRP A 7 -15.55 18.22 3.78
C TRP A 7 -16.06 17.62 2.47
N THR A 8 -17.33 17.19 2.42
CA THR A 8 -17.96 16.54 1.25
C THR A 8 -17.25 15.29 0.71
N TYR A 9 -16.38 14.66 1.52
CA TYR A 9 -15.77 13.36 1.19
C TYR A 9 -16.62 12.20 1.71
N GLY A 10 -16.72 11.15 0.89
CA GLY A 10 -17.34 9.87 1.25
C GLY A 10 -16.29 8.84 1.67
N LEU A 11 -16.63 8.02 2.67
CA LEU A 11 -15.82 6.85 3.04
C LEU A 11 -16.27 5.63 2.23
N ASN A 12 -15.33 4.94 1.60
CA ASN A 12 -15.59 3.60 1.05
C ASN A 12 -15.49 2.58 2.19
N LEU A 13 -16.61 2.34 2.88
CA LEU A 13 -16.67 1.47 4.05
C LEU A 13 -16.17 0.05 3.78
N MET A 14 -16.31 -0.46 2.56
CA MET A 14 -15.81 -1.79 2.16
C MET A 14 -14.28 -1.89 2.18
N LYS A 15 -13.57 -0.76 2.09
CA LYS A 15 -12.10 -0.70 2.09
C LYS A 15 -11.54 -0.18 3.43
N CYS A 16 -12.39 0.21 4.37
CA CYS A 16 -11.93 0.73 5.64
C CYS A 16 -11.59 -0.41 6.61
N HIS A 17 -10.51 -0.24 7.35
CA HIS A 17 -10.12 -1.13 8.46
C HIS A 17 -10.17 -0.31 9.75
N PHE A 18 -11.09 -0.65 10.64
CA PHE A 18 -11.28 0.04 11.93
C PHE A 18 -10.86 -0.88 13.09
N LEU A 19 -10.15 -0.31 14.07
CA LEU A 19 -9.77 -0.99 15.31
C LEU A 19 -9.05 -2.35 15.10
N THR A 20 -8.29 -2.49 14.00
CA THR A 20 -7.51 -3.69 13.71
C THR A 20 -6.08 -3.57 14.27
N LYS A 21 -5.46 -4.71 14.60
CA LYS A 21 -4.06 -4.78 15.07
C LYS A 21 -3.04 -4.86 13.92
N GLU A 22 -3.55 -5.02 12.70
CA GLU A 22 -2.79 -5.19 11.47
C GLU A 22 -3.54 -4.48 10.34
N ILE A 23 -2.81 -3.76 9.50
CA ILE A 23 -3.35 -3.07 8.33
C ILE A 23 -2.31 -3.03 7.20
N GLU A 24 -2.79 -3.06 5.97
CA GLU A 24 -1.97 -2.70 4.80
C GLU A 24 -2.17 -1.21 4.47
N TYR A 25 -1.07 -0.47 4.38
CA TYR A 25 -1.08 0.95 4.04
C TYR A 25 0.09 1.29 3.12
N LEU A 26 -0.19 1.85 1.95
CA LEU A 26 0.80 2.22 0.92
C LEU A 26 1.83 1.12 0.65
N ASP A 27 1.36 -0.11 0.44
CA ASP A 27 2.19 -1.29 0.17
C ASP A 27 3.06 -1.76 1.35
N TYR A 28 2.77 -1.31 2.57
CA TYR A 28 3.37 -1.80 3.80
C TYR A 28 2.35 -2.51 4.68
N ASN A 29 2.77 -3.60 5.31
CA ASN A 29 2.04 -4.22 6.41
C ASN A 29 2.51 -3.57 7.73
N ILE A 30 1.57 -3.03 8.49
CA ILE A 30 1.80 -2.40 9.79
C ILE A 30 1.20 -3.29 10.87
N LYS A 31 2.04 -3.79 11.76
CA LYS A 31 1.62 -4.68 12.86
C LYS A 31 2.59 -4.58 14.02
N ASN A 32 2.07 -4.54 15.26
CA ASN A 32 2.88 -4.57 16.48
C ASN A 32 4.07 -3.57 16.47
N HIS A 33 3.80 -2.31 16.09
CA HIS A 33 4.82 -1.25 15.95
C HIS A 33 5.92 -1.52 14.92
N GLN A 34 5.74 -2.51 14.04
CA GLN A 34 6.64 -2.80 12.93
C GLN A 34 5.98 -2.40 11.61
N VAL A 35 6.79 -1.85 10.72
CA VAL A 35 6.42 -1.54 9.34
C VAL A 35 7.26 -2.43 8.44
N LYS A 36 6.62 -3.28 7.65
CA LYS A 36 7.29 -4.20 6.73
C LYS A 36 6.73 -4.06 5.32
N PRO A 37 7.54 -4.15 4.26
CA PRO A 37 7.02 -4.17 2.90
C PRO A 37 6.02 -5.32 2.71
N ASN A 38 4.95 -5.08 1.95
CA ASN A 38 4.04 -6.12 1.54
C ASN A 38 4.81 -7.16 0.68
N ILE A 39 4.69 -8.43 1.04
CA ILE A 39 5.44 -9.51 0.39
C ILE A 39 5.10 -9.66 -1.09
N MET A 40 3.85 -9.44 -1.48
CA MET A 40 3.42 -9.50 -2.88
C MET A 40 4.06 -8.41 -3.72
N LYS A 41 4.24 -7.21 -3.14
CA LYS A 41 4.94 -6.10 -3.79
C LYS A 41 6.42 -6.39 -3.95
N VAL A 42 7.06 -6.98 -2.94
CA VAL A 42 8.44 -7.46 -3.02
C VAL A 42 8.60 -8.54 -4.10
N ILE A 43 7.68 -9.51 -4.17
CA ILE A 43 7.69 -10.57 -5.18
C ILE A 43 7.51 -9.99 -6.58
N ALA A 44 6.61 -9.02 -6.75
CA ALA A 44 6.39 -8.37 -8.04
C ALA A 44 7.67 -7.73 -8.57
N ILE A 45 8.40 -6.98 -7.73
CA ILE A 45 9.68 -6.36 -8.09
C ILE A 45 10.74 -7.42 -8.42
N LYS A 46 10.83 -8.51 -7.64
CA LYS A 46 11.80 -9.60 -7.91
C LYS A 46 11.53 -10.33 -9.22
N LYS A 47 10.28 -10.34 -9.69
CA LYS A 47 9.88 -10.95 -10.98
C LYS A 47 10.09 -10.01 -12.16
N VAL A 48 10.41 -8.74 -11.94
CA VAL A 48 10.72 -7.81 -13.03
C VAL A 48 12.00 -8.32 -13.72
N PRO A 49 11.95 -8.58 -15.03
CA PRO A 49 13.12 -9.05 -15.77
C PRO A 49 14.21 -7.96 -15.78
N THR A 50 15.47 -8.39 -15.92
CA THR A 50 16.57 -7.45 -16.09
C THR A 50 16.29 -6.51 -17.27
N PRO A 51 16.33 -5.19 -17.07
CA PRO A 51 16.07 -4.23 -18.15
C PRO A 51 17.09 -4.41 -19.27
N LYS A 52 16.62 -4.42 -20.52
CA LYS A 52 17.45 -4.62 -21.72
C LYS A 52 18.15 -3.34 -22.17
N ASP A 53 17.65 -2.18 -21.75
CA ASP A 53 18.17 -0.87 -22.10
C ASP A 53 17.98 0.13 -20.95
N VAL A 54 18.52 1.34 -21.13
CA VAL A 54 18.47 2.41 -20.13
C VAL A 54 17.06 2.96 -19.92
N HIS A 55 16.19 2.92 -20.95
CA HIS A 55 14.81 3.38 -20.84
C HIS A 55 13.95 2.48 -19.95
N GLN A 56 14.30 1.18 -19.87
CA GLN A 56 13.64 0.21 -19.00
C GLN A 56 14.15 0.28 -17.55
N ARG A 57 15.32 0.89 -17.30
CA ARG A 57 15.94 0.97 -15.97
C ARG A 57 15.28 2.00 -15.04
N THR A 58 14.60 3.01 -15.59
CA THR A 58 14.08 4.17 -14.82
C THR A 58 12.63 4.02 -14.32
N LYS A 59 11.98 2.86 -14.54
CA LYS A 59 10.58 2.61 -14.14
C LYS A 59 10.43 1.88 -12.79
N SER A 60 11.46 1.88 -11.94
CA SER A 60 11.40 1.27 -10.59
C SER A 60 10.84 2.22 -9.55
#